data_AF-A0A3S0K466-F1
#
_entry.id   AF-A0A3S0K466-F1
#
_cell.length_a   1.000
_cell.length_b   1.000
_cell.length_c   1.000
_cell.angle_alpha   90.00
_cell.angle_beta   90.00
_cell.angle_gamma   90.00
#
_symmetry.space_group_name_H-M   'P 1'
#
loop_
_entity.id
_entity.type
_entity.pdbx_description
1 polymer ?
#
loop_
_entity_poly.entity_id
_entity_poly.type
_entity_poly.pdbx_seq_one_letter_code
_entity_poly.pdbx_strand_id
1 'polypeptide(L)'
;MGMFNTLHAPLLCPACHFICLGSFQFNFGMTWLLDYQLGDRLEWDGGRSDIGVPQLPKVKIYALLVNVTCPNCGATRGEYEDEFDLYAENDVLLSLMPMETYDIYANEPKAEGQFAIVYSW
;
A
#
# COMPACT_ATOMS: atom_id res chain seq x y z
N MET A 1 3.53 17.83 -2.53
CA MET A 1 2.78 16.57 -2.35
C MET A 1 2.71 15.91 -3.70
N GLY A 2 3.21 14.68 -3.84
CA GLY A 2 3.20 13.93 -5.11
C GLY A 2 1.85 13.26 -5.36
N MET A 3 1.62 12.78 -6.58
CA MET A 3 0.50 11.90 -6.89
C MET A 3 0.73 10.52 -6.26
N PHE A 4 -0.35 9.85 -5.86
CA PHE A 4 -0.36 8.54 -5.20
C PHE A 4 -1.43 7.66 -5.85
N ASN A 5 -1.42 6.37 -5.53
CA ASN A 5 -2.50 5.45 -5.87
C ASN A 5 -3.24 5.03 -4.59
N THR A 6 -4.47 4.54 -4.75
CA THR A 6 -5.31 4.08 -3.64
C THR A 6 -5.57 2.58 -3.79
N LEU A 7 -5.32 1.81 -2.74
CA LEU A 7 -5.73 0.42 -2.61
C LEU A 7 -6.96 0.34 -1.70
N HIS A 8 -8.00 -0.36 -2.14
CA HIS A 8 -9.14 -0.73 -1.30
C HIS A 8 -8.97 -2.18 -0.88
N ALA A 9 -8.78 -2.43 0.41
CA ALA A 9 -8.50 -3.77 0.93
C ALA A 9 -9.29 -4.08 2.21
N PRO A 10 -9.62 -5.36 2.45
CA PRO A 10 -10.22 -5.80 3.71
C PRO A 10 -9.29 -5.49 4.90
N LEU A 11 -9.86 -4.94 5.96
CA LEU A 11 -9.19 -4.58 7.20
C LEU A 11 -10.02 -5.08 8.39
N LEU A 12 -9.37 -5.68 9.37
CA LEU A 12 -10.03 -6.13 10.59
C LEU A 12 -10.24 -4.95 11.54
N CYS A 13 -11.47 -4.70 11.95
CA CYS A 13 -11.76 -3.67 12.95
C CYS A 13 -11.20 -4.08 14.33
N PRO A 14 -10.35 -3.27 14.98
CA PRO A 14 -9.79 -3.60 16.28
C PRO A 14 -10.82 -3.52 17.42
N ALA A 15 -11.90 -2.74 17.24
CA ALA A 15 -12.93 -2.57 18.25
C ALA A 15 -13.94 -3.73 18.29
N CYS A 16 -14.35 -4.25 17.13
CA CYS A 16 -15.42 -5.26 17.05
C CYS A 16 -15.09 -6.50 16.20
N HIS A 17 -13.88 -6.60 15.65
CA HIS A 17 -13.41 -7.71 14.80
C HIS A 17 -14.24 -7.96 13.54
N PHE A 18 -15.06 -6.98 13.13
CA PHE A 18 -15.73 -7.00 11.84
C PHE A 18 -14.75 -6.65 10.71
N ILE A 19 -14.83 -7.32 9.57
CA ILE A 19 -14.01 -6.99 8.40
C ILE A 19 -14.66 -5.83 7.64
N CYS A 20 -13.98 -4.69 7.57
CA CYS A 20 -14.40 -3.52 6.82
C CYS A 20 -13.46 -3.25 5.64
N LEU A 21 -13.88 -2.37 4.72
CA LEU A 21 -13.04 -1.93 3.62
C LEU A 21 -12.26 -0.68 4.04
N GLY A 22 -10.92 -0.76 4.02
CA GLY A 22 -10.02 0.37 4.23
C GLY A 22 -9.50 0.89 2.89
N SER A 23 -9.24 2.20 2.81
CA SER A 23 -8.55 2.83 1.69
C SER A 23 -7.14 3.21 2.10
N PHE A 24 -6.16 2.74 1.35
CA PHE A 24 -4.73 2.88 1.64
C PHE A 24 -4.03 3.63 0.51
N GLN A 25 -3.24 4.65 0.81
CA GLN A 25 -2.43 5.36 -0.18
C GLN A 25 -1.05 4.74 -0.29
N PHE A 26 -0.56 4.56 -1.51
CA PHE A 26 0.79 4.06 -1.78
C PHE A 26 1.38 4.71 -3.04
N ASN A 27 2.71 4.70 -3.15
CA ASN A 27 3.46 5.29 -4.25
C ASN A 27 4.33 4.23 -4.93
N PHE A 28 3.76 3.54 -5.93
CA PHE A 28 4.46 2.56 -6.77
C PHE A 28 3.66 2.28 -8.04
N GLY A 29 4.34 2.01 -9.16
CA GLY A 29 3.72 1.96 -10.49
C GLY A 29 3.42 3.36 -11.05
N MET A 30 2.50 3.45 -12.01
CA MET A 30 1.98 4.70 -12.55
C MET A 30 1.20 5.45 -11.45
N THR A 31 1.80 6.49 -10.88
CA THR A 31 1.16 7.28 -9.82
C THR A 31 0.26 8.37 -10.38
N TRP A 32 -1.03 8.03 -10.53
CA TRP A 32 -2.02 8.90 -11.19
C TRP A 32 -3.40 8.86 -10.51
N LEU A 33 -3.44 8.73 -9.18
CA LEU A 33 -4.69 8.63 -8.41
C LEU A 33 -5.55 7.44 -8.85
N LEU A 34 -4.89 6.35 -9.23
CA LEU A 34 -5.57 5.12 -9.65
C LEU A 34 -6.09 4.37 -8.43
N ASP A 35 -7.25 3.74 -8.58
CA ASP A 35 -7.86 2.87 -7.57
C ASP A 35 -7.59 1.41 -7.89
N TYR A 36 -7.14 0.66 -6.89
CA TYR A 36 -6.79 -0.75 -6.98
C TYR A 36 -7.49 -1.58 -5.90
N GLN A 37 -7.54 -2.89 -6.12
CA GLN A 37 -7.87 -3.94 -5.17
C GLN A 37 -6.76 -4.98 -5.12
N LEU A 38 -6.75 -5.82 -4.07
CA LEU A 38 -5.87 -6.98 -4.04
C LEU A 38 -6.21 -7.93 -5.20
N GLY A 39 -5.18 -8.39 -5.91
CA GLY A 39 -5.27 -9.16 -7.14
C GLY A 39 -5.09 -8.33 -8.41
N ASP A 40 -5.20 -6.99 -8.32
CA ASP A 40 -4.99 -6.12 -9.47
C ASP A 40 -3.51 -6.04 -9.85
N ARG A 41 -3.27 -5.79 -11.13
CA ARG A 41 -1.94 -5.53 -11.69
C ARG A 41 -1.70 -4.02 -11.74
N LEU A 42 -0.55 -3.59 -11.23
CA LEU A 42 -0.06 -2.22 -11.32
C LEU A 42 0.09 -1.79 -12.78
N GLU A 43 -0.44 -0.62 -13.08
CA GLU A 43 -0.25 0.03 -14.38
C GLU A 43 1.10 0.73 -14.45
N TRP A 44 1.64 0.84 -15.66
CA TRP A 44 2.90 1.50 -15.97
C TRP A 44 2.71 2.27 -17.29
N ASP A 45 3.08 3.55 -17.32
CA ASP A 45 2.98 4.38 -18.52
C ASP A 45 4.32 4.51 -19.29
N GLY A 46 5.41 4.00 -18.72
CA GLY A 46 6.77 4.12 -19.25
C GLY A 46 7.32 5.56 -19.19
N GLY A 47 6.65 6.44 -18.45
CA GLY A 47 6.83 7.88 -18.45
C GLY A 47 7.28 8.41 -17.09
N ARG A 48 6.98 9.70 -16.85
CA ARG A 48 7.43 10.41 -15.63
C ARG A 48 6.54 10.17 -14.41
N SER A 49 5.39 9.53 -14.61
CA SER A 49 4.41 9.23 -13.57
C SER A 49 4.75 7.93 -12.85
N ASP A 50 5.60 7.10 -13.44
CA ASP A 50 6.03 5.82 -12.90
C ASP A 50 7.00 6.00 -11.73
N ILE A 51 6.66 5.38 -10.59
CA ILE A 51 7.52 5.27 -9.41
C ILE A 51 7.88 3.81 -9.20
N GLY A 52 9.17 3.49 -9.23
CA GLY A 52 9.68 2.13 -9.09
C GLY A 52 10.15 1.54 -10.42
N VAL A 53 10.20 0.20 -10.47
CA VAL A 53 10.58 -0.57 -11.66
C VAL A 53 9.51 -1.63 -11.89
N PRO A 54 9.01 -1.81 -13.14
CA PRO A 54 8.03 -2.85 -13.45
C PRO A 54 8.64 -4.25 -13.36
N GLN A 55 7.77 -5.26 -13.20
CA GLN A 55 8.10 -6.68 -13.23
C GLN A 55 9.16 -7.10 -12.20
N LEU A 56 9.24 -6.39 -11.07
CA LEU A 56 10.05 -6.85 -9.96
C LEU A 56 9.45 -8.15 -9.42
N PRO A 57 10.29 -9.18 -9.16
CA PRO A 57 9.80 -10.48 -8.76
C PRO A 57 9.00 -10.38 -7.48
N LYS A 58 9.50 -9.64 -6.48
CA LYS A 58 8.83 -9.42 -5.20
C LYS A 58 9.21 -8.07 -4.64
N VAL A 59 8.20 -7.28 -4.29
CA VAL A 59 8.36 -5.93 -3.74
C VAL A 59 7.46 -5.76 -2.54
N LYS A 60 7.97 -5.08 -1.53
CA LYS A 60 7.23 -4.58 -0.38
C LYS A 60 7.10 -3.07 -0.54
N ILE A 61 5.89 -2.53 -0.44
CA ILE A 61 5.53 -1.14 -0.70
C ILE A 61 4.89 -0.59 0.57
N TYR A 62 5.32 0.57 1.04
CA TYR A 62 4.67 1.27 2.14
C TYR A 62 3.30 1.77 1.71
N ALA A 63 2.31 1.49 2.54
CA ALA A 63 0.95 1.95 2.37
C ALA A 63 0.44 2.62 3.66
N LEU A 64 -0.26 3.73 3.52
CA LEU A 64 -0.85 4.48 4.63
C LEU A 64 -2.37 4.36 4.59
N LEU A 65 -2.99 3.88 5.66
CA LEU A 65 -4.44 3.93 5.82
C LEU A 65 -4.90 5.39 5.87
N VAL A 66 -5.76 5.79 4.94
CA VAL A 66 -6.26 7.17 4.88
C VAL A 66 -7.73 7.29 5.22
N ASN A 67 -8.50 6.23 4.97
CA ASN A 67 -9.92 6.22 5.28
C ASN A 67 -10.39 4.81 5.67
N VAL A 68 -11.15 4.75 6.76
CA VAL A 68 -11.94 3.58 7.15
C VAL A 68 -13.05 4.04 8.08
N THR A 69 -14.21 3.41 7.96
CA THR A 69 -15.28 3.50 8.94
C THR A 69 -15.89 2.12 9.07
N CYS A 70 -15.85 1.55 10.28
CA CYS A 70 -16.45 0.25 10.52
C CYS A 70 -17.98 0.36 10.41
N PRO A 71 -18.64 -0.37 9.50
CA PRO A 71 -20.09 -0.31 9.37
C PRO A 71 -20.82 -0.98 10.55
N ASN A 72 -20.12 -1.78 11.36
CA ASN A 72 -20.70 -2.52 12.48
C ASN A 72 -20.69 -1.71 13.79
N CYS A 73 -19.56 -1.10 14.15
CA CYS A 73 -19.42 -0.38 15.43
C CYS A 73 -19.14 1.12 15.29
N GLY A 74 -19.00 1.64 14.07
CA GLY A 74 -18.71 3.05 13.81
C GLY A 74 -17.26 3.48 14.09
N ALA A 75 -16.38 2.54 14.44
CA ALA A 75 -14.96 2.81 14.65
C ALA A 75 -14.35 3.50 13.44
N THR A 76 -13.60 4.58 13.66
CA THR A 76 -12.98 5.38 12.60
C THR A 76 -11.47 5.17 12.56
N ARG A 77 -10.80 5.70 11.53
CA ARG A 77 -9.35 5.56 11.32
C ARG A 77 -8.49 5.71 12.59
N GLY A 78 -8.81 6.65 13.48
CA GLY A 78 -8.01 6.89 14.70
C GLY A 78 -7.95 5.71 15.68
N GLU A 79 -8.71 4.65 15.45
CA GLU A 79 -8.71 3.41 16.22
C GLU A 79 -7.90 2.28 15.56
N TYR A 80 -7.41 2.47 14.34
CA TYR A 80 -6.67 1.47 13.56
C TYR A 80 -5.17 1.76 13.56
N GLU A 81 -4.37 0.76 13.22
CA GLU A 81 -3.01 1.00 12.75
C GLU A 81 -3.06 1.77 11.44
N ASP A 82 -2.12 2.69 11.25
CA ASP A 82 -2.11 3.60 10.11
C ASP A 82 -1.12 3.18 9.01
N GLU A 83 -0.11 2.37 9.32
CA GLU A 83 1.02 2.05 8.44
C GLU A 83 1.09 0.56 8.12
N PHE A 84 1.23 0.24 6.84
CA PHE A 84 1.12 -1.12 6.32
C PHE A 84 2.20 -1.43 5.29
N ASP A 85 2.55 -2.71 5.22
CA ASP A 85 3.33 -3.32 4.14
C ASP A 85 2.39 -3.92 3.10
N LEU A 86 2.37 -3.32 1.91
CA LEU A 86 1.71 -3.84 0.71
C LEU A 86 2.71 -4.69 -0.09
N TYR A 87 2.38 -5.95 -0.29
CA TYR A 87 3.20 -6.89 -1.03
C TYR A 87 2.72 -7.03 -2.47
N ALA A 88 3.66 -6.96 -3.42
CA ALA A 88 3.38 -7.23 -4.81
C ALA A 88 4.43 -8.17 -5.44
N GLU A 89 3.99 -8.95 -6.42
CA GLU A 89 4.84 -9.89 -7.17
C GLU A 89 4.51 -9.81 -8.65
N ASN A 90 5.54 -9.58 -9.48
CA ASN A 90 5.40 -9.41 -10.93
C ASN A 90 4.28 -8.42 -11.30
N ASP A 91 4.26 -7.28 -10.60
CA ASP A 91 3.28 -6.19 -10.66
C ASP A 91 1.88 -6.49 -10.11
N VAL A 92 1.63 -7.65 -9.52
CA VAL A 92 0.31 -7.99 -8.94
C VAL A 92 0.29 -7.69 -7.44
N LEU A 93 -0.68 -6.90 -6.98
CA LEU A 93 -0.87 -6.60 -5.56
C LEU A 93 -1.45 -7.82 -4.84
N LEU A 94 -0.72 -8.41 -3.90
CA LEU A 94 -1.09 -9.70 -3.30
C LEU A 94 -1.73 -9.58 -1.92
N SER A 95 -1.09 -8.85 -1.02
CA SER A 95 -1.50 -8.81 0.38
C SER A 95 -1.09 -7.52 1.06
N LEU A 96 -1.80 -7.19 2.13
CA LEU A 96 -1.54 -6.04 2.98
C LEU A 96 -1.42 -6.52 4.43
N MET A 97 -0.37 -6.11 5.13
CA MET A 97 -0.15 -6.46 6.53
C MET A 97 0.26 -5.22 7.33
N PRO A 98 -0.05 -5.15 8.63
CA PRO A 98 0.57 -4.20 9.55
C PRO A 98 2.08 -4.10 9.31
N MET A 99 2.60 -2.88 9.28
CA MET A 99 4.03 -2.67 9.13
C MET A 99 4.77 -3.13 10.39
N GLU A 100 5.76 -4.01 10.24
CA GLU A 100 6.54 -4.52 11.38
C GLU A 100 7.54 -3.48 11.92
N THR A 101 8.23 -2.75 11.04
CA THR A 101 9.18 -1.70 11.43
C THR A 101 9.41 -0.70 10.29
N TYR A 102 9.50 0.59 10.66
CA TYR A 102 9.80 1.68 9.74
C TYR A 102 11.27 1.72 9.30
N ASP A 103 12.17 1.08 10.06
CA ASP A 103 13.63 1.17 9.83
C ASP A 103 14.06 0.70 8.44
N ILE A 104 13.27 -0.20 7.85
CA ILE A 104 13.57 -0.75 6.53
C ILE A 104 13.34 0.30 5.43
N TYR A 105 12.36 1.18 5.61
CA TYR A 105 12.11 2.29 4.70
C TYR A 105 13.02 3.50 4.97
N ALA A 106 13.54 3.63 6.20
CA ALA A 106 14.38 4.77 6.61
C ALA A 106 15.86 4.64 6.21
N ASN A 107 16.39 3.41 6.12
CA ASN A 107 17.84 3.16 5.98
C ASN A 107 18.27 2.65 4.59
N GLU A 108 17.33 2.38 3.68
CA GLU A 108 17.65 2.03 2.30
C GLU A 108 18.20 3.27 1.55
N PRO A 109 19.34 3.15 0.83
CA PRO A 109 19.94 4.28 0.12
C PRO A 109 19.03 4.74 -1.03
N LYS A 110 18.19 5.74 -0.71
CA LYS A 110 17.48 6.68 -1.59
C LYS A 110 17.45 6.27 -3.06
N ALA A 111 16.44 5.50 -3.45
CA ALA A 111 15.80 5.73 -4.73
C ALA A 111 14.66 6.74 -4.49
N GLU A 112 14.72 7.85 -5.22
CA GLU A 112 13.84 9.00 -5.13
C GLU A 112 12.34 8.61 -4.99
N GLY A 113 11.71 9.00 -3.87
CA GLY A 113 10.25 8.86 -3.69
C GLY A 113 9.71 7.43 -3.56
N GLN A 114 10.58 6.42 -3.49
CA GLN A 114 10.21 5.01 -3.42
C GLN A 114 10.23 4.53 -1.97
N PHE A 115 9.06 4.40 -1.36
CA PHE A 115 8.90 3.55 -0.17
C PHE A 115 8.61 2.12 -0.63
N ALA A 116 9.46 1.59 -1.50
CA ALA A 116 9.31 0.25 -2.06
C ALA A 116 10.68 -0.46 -2.06
N ILE A 117 10.71 -1.69 -1.58
CA ILE A 117 11.94 -2.45 -1.35
C ILE A 117 11.79 -3.82 -2.00
N VAL A 118 12.80 -4.22 -2.78
CA VAL A 118 12.86 -5.55 -3.39
C VAL A 118 13.33 -6.55 -2.34
N TYR A 119 12.60 -7.66 -2.19
CA TYR A 119 12.91 -8.70 -1.20
C TYR A 119 13.12 -10.05 -1.86
N SER A 120 14.08 -10.81 -1.34
CA SER A 120 14.18 -12.26 -1.52
C SER A 120 13.69 -12.94 -0.23
N TRP A 121 12.61 -13.72 -0.32
CA TRP A 121 12.13 -14.55 0.79
C TRP A 121 12.92 -15.85 0.85
#